data_AF-A0A3P8M1X6-F1
#
_entry.id   AF-A0A3P8M1X6-F1
#
_cell.length_a   1.000
_cell.length_b   1.000
_cell.length_c   1.000
_cell.angle_alpha   90.00
_cell.angle_beta   90.00
_cell.angle_gamma   90.00
#
_symmetry.space_group_name_H-M   'P 1'
#
loop_
_entity.id
_entity.type
_entity.pdbx_description
1 polymer ?
#
loop_
_entity_poly.entity_id
_entity_poly.type
_entity_poly.pdbx_seq_one_letter_code
_entity_poly.pdbx_strand_id
1 'polypeptide(L)' 'MLREGGSAIEAMVAAAATIAVVYPHMNGLGGDGFWLIVPPEGEPIAIDASGAAGSGATLEAYPTSSRSRTAARAPR' A
#
# COMPACT_ATOMS: atom_id res chain seq x y z
N MET A 1 2.07 17.63 -13.17
CA MET A 1 0.76 17.68 -12.50
C MET A 1 0.43 19.06 -11.93
N LEU A 2 0.75 19.43 -10.67
CA LEU A 2 0.28 20.72 -10.10
C LEU A 2 0.74 21.95 -10.91
N ARG A 3 2.02 21.99 -11.33
CA ARG A 3 2.55 23.10 -12.17
C ARG A 3 1.90 23.19 -13.55
N GLU A 4 1.31 22.09 -14.02
CA GLU A 4 0.60 22.00 -15.30
C GLU A 4 -0.89 22.29 -15.15
N GLY A 5 -1.35 22.70 -13.95
CA GLY A 5 -2.75 22.99 -13.65
C GLY A 5 -3.59 21.76 -13.30
N GLY A 6 -2.97 20.61 -13.06
CA GLY A 6 -3.67 19.39 -12.63
C GLY A 6 -4.14 19.44 -11.18
N SER A 7 -5.10 18.58 -10.86
CA SER A 7 -5.68 18.42 -9.52
C SER A 7 -4.69 17.78 -8.52
N ALA A 8 -5.00 17.91 -7.23
CA ALA A 8 -4.24 17.26 -6.16
C ALA A 8 -4.22 15.72 -6.31
N ILE A 9 -5.31 15.14 -6.81
CA ILE A 9 -5.44 13.69 -7.02
C ILE A 9 -4.52 13.22 -8.15
N GLU A 10 -4.52 13.91 -9.30
CA GLU A 10 -3.60 13.58 -10.40
C GLU A 10 -2.13 13.70 -9.97
N ALA A 11 -1.81 14.75 -9.19
CA ALA A 11 -0.47 14.92 -8.64
C ALA A 11 -0.07 13.78 -7.71
N MET A 12 -0.98 13.34 -6.85
CA MET A 12 -0.71 12.25 -5.92
C MET A 12 -0.61 10.89 -6.63
N VAL A 13 -1.42 10.62 -7.64
CA VAL A 13 -1.28 9.41 -8.48
C VAL A 13 0.08 9.38 -9.17
N ALA A 14 0.53 10.51 -9.75
CA ALA A 14 1.85 10.60 -10.36
C ALA A 14 2.99 10.39 -9.34
N ALA A 15 2.87 10.96 -8.14
CA ALA A 15 3.85 10.77 -7.08
C ALA A 15 3.89 9.32 -6.56
N ALA A 16 2.73 8.67 -6.38
CA ALA A 16 2.64 7.26 -5.99
C ALA A 16 3.28 6.32 -7.04
N ALA A 17 3.05 6.58 -8.33
CA ALA A 17 3.70 5.84 -9.41
C ALA A 17 5.22 6.07 -9.42
N THR A 18 5.65 7.31 -9.18
CA THR A 18 7.08 7.66 -9.16
C THR A 18 7.82 6.99 -7.99
N ILE A 19 7.27 7.05 -6.78
CA ILE A 19 7.92 6.51 -5.57
C ILE A 19 8.05 4.98 -5.62
N ALA A 20 7.14 4.28 -6.30
CA ALA A 20 7.26 2.84 -6.56
C ALA A 20 8.50 2.48 -7.41
N VAL A 21 9.02 3.43 -8.21
CA VAL A 21 10.21 3.23 -9.05
C VAL A 21 11.47 3.74 -8.36
N VAL A 22 11.44 4.98 -7.83
CA VAL A 22 12.65 5.63 -7.31
C VAL A 22 12.95 5.26 -5.86
N TYR A 23 12.01 4.61 -5.18
CA TYR A 23 12.15 4.19 -3.79
C TYR A 23 11.53 2.79 -3.55
N PRO A 24 12.01 1.77 -4.29
CA PRO A 24 11.34 0.47 -4.43
C PRO A 24 11.49 -0.44 -3.19
N HIS A 25 12.41 -0.12 -2.27
CA HIS A 25 12.60 -0.90 -1.05
C HIS A 25 11.56 -0.58 0.03
N MET A 26 10.74 0.47 -0.13
CA MET A 26 9.59 0.73 0.77
C MET A 26 8.25 0.94 0.04
N ASN A 27 8.24 1.02 -1.29
CA ASN A 27 7.02 1.21 -2.08
C ASN A 27 7.03 0.29 -3.29
N GLY A 28 5.86 -0.12 -3.76
CA GLY A 28 5.77 -0.93 -4.97
C GLY A 28 4.32 -1.19 -5.39
N LEU A 29 4.14 -1.56 -6.65
CA LEU A 29 2.82 -1.83 -7.25
C LEU A 29 2.10 -3.04 -6.61
N GLY A 30 2.87 -3.99 -6.05
CA GLY A 30 2.32 -5.18 -5.39
C GLY A 30 2.08 -5.01 -3.89
N GLY A 31 2.17 -3.77 -3.37
CA GLY A 31 1.86 -3.45 -1.98
C GLY A 31 0.43 -2.97 -1.79
N ASP A 32 0.21 -2.27 -0.68
CA ASP A 32 -1.09 -1.73 -0.28
C ASP A 32 -1.14 -0.20 -0.39
N GLY A 33 -2.34 0.38 -0.29
CA GLY A 33 -2.54 1.83 -0.25
C GLY A 33 -3.65 2.25 0.69
N PHE A 34 -3.47 3.40 1.34
CA PHE A 34 -4.51 4.07 2.13
C PHE A 34 -4.52 5.55 1.77
N TRP A 35 -5.69 6.06 1.41
CA TRP A 35 -5.84 7.45 0.98
C TRP A 35 -6.93 8.12 1.78
N LEU A 36 -6.65 9.33 2.24
CA LEU A 36 -7.64 10.24 2.78
C LEU A 36 -7.68 11.46 1.87
N ILE A 37 -8.82 11.68 1.24
CA ILE A 37 -9.04 12.75 0.28
C ILE A 37 -10.06 13.69 0.91
N VAL A 38 -9.67 14.94 1.12
CA VAL A 38 -10.58 15.97 1.61
C VAL A 38 -10.98 16.84 0.41
N PRO A 39 -12.23 16.76 -0.06
CA PRO A 39 -12.72 17.66 -1.08
C PRO A 39 -12.74 19.12 -0.57
N PRO A 40 -12.73 20.13 -1.47
CA PRO A 40 -12.86 21.52 -1.05
C PRO A 40 -14.15 21.80 -0.27
N GLU A 41 -15.23 21.12 -0.64
CA GLU A 41 -16.50 21.10 0.09
C GLU A 41 -17.01 19.66 0.27
N GLY A 42 -17.52 19.36 1.46
CA GLY A 42 -18.08 18.05 1.79
C GLY A 42 -17.20 17.24 2.74
N GLU A 43 -17.59 15.99 2.96
CA GLU A 43 -16.93 15.10 3.91
C GLU A 43 -15.69 14.43 3.33
N PRO A 44 -14.67 14.11 4.15
CA PRO A 44 -13.51 13.34 3.72
C PRO A 44 -13.89 11.97 3.15
N ILE A 45 -13.18 11.57 2.10
CA ILE A 45 -13.28 10.27 1.45
C ILE A 45 -12.08 9.43 1.86
N ALA A 46 -12.33 8.24 2.40
CA ALA A 46 -11.30 7.26 2.69
C ALA A 46 -11.29 6.16 1.63
N ILE A 47 -10.10 5.79 1.15
CA ILE A 47 -9.88 4.62 0.31
C ILE A 47 -8.98 3.67 1.09
N ASP A 48 -9.54 2.50 1.39
CA ASP A 48 -8.79 1.33 1.87
C ASP A 48 -8.48 0.45 0.65
N ALA A 49 -7.21 0.43 0.26
CA ALA A 49 -6.67 -0.43 -0.79
C ALA A 49 -5.66 -1.42 -0.19
N SER A 50 -5.97 -1.96 0.99
CA SER A 50 -5.25 -3.12 1.54
C SER A 50 -5.63 -4.40 0.80
N GLY A 51 -4.62 -5.18 0.44
CA GLY A 51 -4.77 -6.47 -0.18
C GLY A 51 -5.36 -7.48 0.79
N ALA A 52 -6.35 -8.24 0.34
CA ALA A 52 -6.84 -9.39 1.09
C ALA A 52 -5.76 -10.49 1.16
N ALA A 53 -5.88 -11.36 2.17
CA ALA A 53 -5.12 -12.59 2.20
C ALA A 53 -5.37 -13.41 0.91
N GLY A 54 -4.32 -14.01 0.37
CA GLY A 54 -4.44 -14.88 -0.80
C GLY A 54 -5.43 -16.03 -0.52
N SER A 55 -6.23 -16.41 -1.51
CA SER A 55 -7.33 -17.38 -1.33
C SER A 55 -6.90 -18.76 -0.81
N GLY A 56 -5.63 -19.12 -0.96
CA GLY A 56 -5.03 -20.35 -0.40
C GLY A 56 -4.28 -20.17 0.92
N ALA A 57 -4.29 -18.98 1.52
CA ALA A 57 -3.59 -18.68 2.77
C ALA A 57 -4.36 -19.22 3.98
N THR A 58 -4.42 -20.54 4.12
CA THR A 58 -4.99 -21.21 5.30
C THR A 58 -3.91 -21.49 6.35
N LEU A 59 -4.30 -21.79 7.59
CA LEU A 59 -3.33 -22.12 8.63
C LEU A 59 -2.54 -23.40 8.28
N GLU A 60 -3.21 -24.37 7.66
CA GLU A 60 -2.63 -25.64 7.20
C GLU A 60 -1.57 -25.44 6.11
N ALA A 61 -1.69 -24.37 5.33
CA ALA A 61 -0.68 -23.99 4.33
C ALA A 61 0.66 -23.54 4.96
N TYR A 62 0.69 -23.26 6.27
CA TYR A 62 1.87 -22.84 7.02
C TYR A 62 2.11 -23.73 8.26
N PRO A 63 2.47 -25.02 8.08
CA PRO A 63 2.65 -25.97 9.18
C PRO A 63 3.80 -25.57 10.12
N THR A 64 3.68 -25.89 11.40
CA THR A 64 4.63 -25.47 12.45
C THR A 64 6.09 -25.86 12.19
N SER A 65 6.36 -26.94 11.46
CA SER A 65 7.72 -27.36 11.06
C SER A 65 8.38 -26.41 10.05
N SER A 66 7.61 -25.57 9.34
CA SER A 66 8.11 -24.56 8.41
C SER A 66 8.31 -23.17 9.07
N ARG A 67 8.06 -23.02 10.38
CA ARG A 67 8.21 -21.74 11.11
C ARG A 67 9.67 -21.34 11.38
N SER A 68 10.66 -22.15 11.00
CA SER A 68 12.08 -21.89 11.29
C SER A 68 12.72 -20.76 10.46
N ARG A 69 12.00 -20.12 9.52
CA ARG A 69 12.55 -19.05 8.68
C ARG A 69 11.90 -17.66 8.82
N THR A 70 10.77 -17.51 9.50
CA THR A 70 10.02 -16.23 9.50
C THR A 70 9.87 -15.58 10.88
N ALA A 71 10.25 -16.26 11.97
CA ALA A 71 10.09 -15.76 13.34
C ALA A 71 11.32 -14.98 13.88
N ALA A 72 12.19 -14.43 13.02
CA ALA A 72 13.44 -13.80 13.45
C ALA A 72 13.45 -12.26 13.45
N ARG A 73 12.33 -11.56 13.17
CA ARG A 73 12.36 -10.10 13.14
C ARG A 73 11.05 -9.42 13.52
N ALA A 74 10.69 -9.50 14.80
CA ALA A 74 9.90 -8.47 15.46
C ALA A 74 10.83 -7.77 16.47
N PRO A 75 11.11 -6.46 16.36
CA PRO A 75 11.89 -5.76 17.37
C PRO A 75 11.09 -5.70 18.69
N ARG A 76 11.81 -5.84 19.80
CA ARG A 76 11.28 -5.68 21.16
C ARG A 76 10.84 -4.25 21.43
#